data_AF-A0A8D0B2E7-F1
#
_entry.id   AF-A0A8D0B2E7-F1
#
_cell.length_a   1.000
_cell.length_b   1.000
_cell.length_c   1.000
_cell.angle_alpha   90.00
_cell.angle_beta   90.00
_cell.angle_gamma   90.00
#
_symmetry.space_group_name_H-M   'P 1'
#
loop_
_entity.id
_entity.type
_entity.pdbx_description
1 polymer ?
#
loop_
_entity_poly.entity_id
_entity_poly.type
_entity_poly.pdbx_seq_one_letter_code
_entity_poly.pdbx_strand_id
1 'polypeptide(L)'
;MHLGKERHFYVCLCFVGRCWTSALNMLARLLHFSLPWEEHPCLLAKMMDMSEFGEAAPFLRKSEKEIMVLQTVAFDGKKKCWVPDEKKAYVEAEIKESGAGKVTVETVDGKTITVKEDDVQQMNPPKFDMIEDMAMLTHLNEASVLQNLYRRYINWMIYTYSGLFCVTINPYKWLPVYKTEVVSAYKGKRRSEAPPHIFSIADNAYHDMLRNRENQSMLIT
;
A
#
# COMPACT_ATOMS: atom_id res chain seq x y z
N MET A 1 -1.28 26.61 47.21
CA MET A 1 -1.53 25.22 47.68
C MET A 1 -1.78 24.35 46.47
N HIS A 2 -0.85 23.42 46.22
CA HIS A 2 -0.94 22.12 45.52
C HIS A 2 -1.45 22.09 44.05
N LEU A 3 -0.52 21.88 43.10
CA LEU A 3 -0.18 20.59 42.43
C LEU A 3 -1.23 20.24 41.36
N GLY A 4 -0.96 20.10 40.06
CA GLY A 4 0.27 19.91 39.29
C GLY A 4 0.00 18.88 38.18
N LYS A 5 0.37 19.17 36.93
CA LYS A 5 1.06 18.26 35.97
C LYS A 5 1.07 18.83 34.56
N GLU A 6 2.25 19.30 34.17
CA GLU A 6 2.75 19.42 32.80
C GLU A 6 2.95 18.03 32.16
N ARG A 7 3.02 17.99 30.82
CA ARG A 7 3.86 17.07 30.00
C ARG A 7 3.75 17.54 28.53
N HIS A 8 4.67 18.38 28.05
CA HIS A 8 5.94 18.06 27.36
C HIS A 8 5.78 17.35 26.00
N PHE A 9 6.10 18.12 24.95
CA PHE A 9 6.66 17.64 23.68
C PHE A 9 7.93 16.81 23.93
N TYR A 10 8.13 15.71 23.18
CA TYR A 10 9.47 15.24 22.81
C TYR A 10 9.43 14.48 21.47
N VAL A 11 10.18 15.00 20.51
CA VAL A 11 10.78 14.26 19.39
C VAL A 11 12.02 13.55 19.94
N CYS A 12 12.27 12.29 19.56
CA CYS A 12 13.64 11.76 19.62
C CYS A 12 13.86 10.65 18.58
N LEU A 13 14.90 10.86 17.79
CA LEU A 13 15.47 10.00 16.76
C LEU A 13 16.52 9.05 17.38
N CYS A 14 16.61 7.83 16.84
CA CYS A 14 17.83 7.09 16.50
C CYS A 14 18.78 6.40 17.53
N PHE A 15 19.07 5.13 17.17
CA PHE A 15 20.31 4.31 17.31
C PHE A 15 20.67 3.63 18.66
N VAL A 16 20.77 2.28 18.69
CA VAL A 16 21.99 1.44 18.52
C VAL A 16 21.70 -0.04 18.88
N GLY A 17 21.91 -0.95 17.91
CA GLY A 17 22.71 -2.19 18.01
C GLY A 17 22.55 -3.25 19.13
N ARG A 18 22.16 -4.45 18.66
CA ARG A 18 22.69 -5.81 18.97
C ARG A 18 22.31 -6.57 20.27
N CYS A 19 22.04 -7.85 20.00
CA CYS A 19 22.12 -9.03 20.85
C CYS A 19 21.13 -9.14 22.00
N TRP A 20 20.21 -10.11 21.89
CA TRP A 20 20.02 -11.19 22.88
C TRP A 20 19.10 -12.28 22.30
N THR A 21 19.63 -13.07 21.37
CA THR A 21 19.01 -14.31 20.84
C THR A 21 19.41 -15.54 21.67
N SER A 22 19.41 -15.46 23.01
CA SER A 22 19.77 -16.62 23.85
C SER A 22 18.98 -16.79 25.14
N ALA A 23 17.90 -16.04 25.38
CA ALA A 23 17.06 -16.25 26.58
C ALA A 23 15.69 -16.88 26.29
N LEU A 24 15.23 -16.95 25.03
CA LEU A 24 13.89 -17.48 24.71
C LEU A 24 13.84 -18.97 24.35
N ASN A 25 14.97 -19.62 24.08
CA ASN A 25 15.00 -21.05 23.70
C ASN A 25 15.11 -22.04 24.87
N MET A 26 15.22 -21.56 26.12
CA MET A 26 15.41 -22.44 27.29
C MET A 26 14.14 -22.69 28.11
N LEU A 27 13.05 -21.95 27.86
CA LEU A 27 11.77 -22.10 28.56
C LEU A 27 10.65 -22.76 27.72
N ALA A 28 10.89 -23.03 26.43
CA ALA A 28 9.90 -23.61 25.52
C ALA A 28 9.85 -25.16 25.52
N ARG A 29 10.50 -25.85 26.47
CA ARG A 29 10.59 -27.33 26.51
C ARG A 29 9.88 -28.04 27.67
N LEU A 30 9.02 -27.35 28.43
CA LEU A 30 8.39 -27.96 29.63
C LEU A 30 6.86 -27.92 29.70
N LEU A 31 6.16 -27.47 28.66
CA LEU A 31 4.71 -27.66 28.56
C LEU A 31 4.39 -28.22 27.18
N HIS A 32 3.90 -29.46 27.15
CA HIS A 32 3.29 -30.08 25.97
C HIS A 32 1.97 -29.37 25.65
N PHE A 33 2.07 -28.14 25.18
CA PHE A 33 0.97 -27.40 24.58
C PHE A 33 1.33 -27.19 23.11
N SER A 34 0.66 -27.94 22.25
CA SER A 34 0.69 -27.79 20.81
C SER A 34 0.02 -26.46 20.43
N LEU A 35 0.72 -25.34 20.66
CA LEU A 35 0.34 -24.06 20.10
C LEU A 35 0.98 -23.97 18.70
N PRO A 36 0.19 -23.81 17.64
CA PRO A 36 0.73 -23.51 16.32
C PRO A 36 1.52 -22.20 16.43
N TRP A 37 2.80 -22.26 16.06
CA TRP A 37 3.65 -21.09 15.95
C TRP A 37 3.43 -20.41 14.61
N GLU A 38 3.46 -19.07 14.67
CA GLU A 38 3.63 -18.11 13.58
C GLU A 38 2.49 -17.94 12.59
N GLU A 39 1.59 -17.01 12.94
CA GLU A 39 0.93 -16.21 11.92
C GLU A 39 1.25 -14.73 12.14
N HIS A 40 2.20 -14.27 11.35
CA HIS A 40 2.62 -12.88 11.20
C HIS A 40 1.43 -11.98 10.74
N PRO A 41 1.52 -10.64 10.86
CA PRO A 41 0.39 -9.68 10.78
C PRO A 41 -0.37 -9.58 9.45
N CYS A 42 -0.17 -10.52 8.53
CA CYS A 42 -0.86 -10.61 7.24
C CYS A 42 -2.29 -11.19 7.31
N LEU A 43 -2.69 -11.80 8.43
CA LEU A 43 -4.04 -12.39 8.60
C LEU A 43 -5.11 -11.43 9.08
N LEU A 44 -4.81 -10.14 9.12
CA LEU A 44 -5.78 -9.07 9.28
C LEU A 44 -6.10 -8.35 7.97
N ALA A 45 -5.94 -9.05 6.83
CA ALA A 45 -6.87 -8.81 5.74
C ALA A 45 -8.25 -9.27 6.23
N LYS A 46 -8.95 -8.40 6.98
CA LYS A 46 -10.38 -8.55 7.27
C LYS A 46 -11.01 -8.96 5.94
N MET A 47 -11.57 -10.16 5.88
CA MET A 47 -12.35 -10.66 4.76
C MET A 47 -13.46 -9.63 4.52
N MET A 48 -13.23 -8.69 3.60
CA MET A 48 -14.25 -7.73 3.24
C MET A 48 -15.18 -8.46 2.29
N ASP A 49 -16.42 -8.61 2.70
CA ASP A 49 -17.44 -9.17 1.83
C ASP A 49 -17.67 -8.19 0.67
N MET A 50 -17.13 -8.54 -0.49
CA MET A 50 -17.27 -7.75 -1.70
C MET A 50 -18.65 -7.93 -2.36
N SER A 51 -19.47 -8.87 -1.87
CA SER A 51 -20.80 -9.14 -2.44
C SER A 51 -21.75 -7.95 -2.30
N GLU A 52 -21.61 -7.15 -1.23
CA GLU A 52 -22.42 -5.95 -0.98
C GLU A 52 -22.24 -4.87 -2.06
N PHE A 53 -21.13 -4.88 -2.79
CA PHE A 53 -20.85 -3.93 -3.86
C PHE A 53 -21.42 -4.35 -5.22
N GLY A 54 -21.98 -5.56 -5.34
CA GLY A 54 -22.62 -6.07 -6.55
C GLY A 54 -21.73 -5.95 -7.79
N GLU A 55 -22.28 -5.36 -8.86
CA GLU A 55 -21.56 -5.15 -10.14
C GLU A 55 -20.35 -4.20 -10.02
N ALA A 56 -20.27 -3.40 -8.96
CA ALA A 56 -19.16 -2.47 -8.75
C ALA A 56 -17.91 -3.16 -8.17
N ALA A 57 -18.05 -4.35 -7.58
CA ALA A 57 -16.97 -5.03 -6.87
C ALA A 57 -15.66 -5.13 -7.66
N PRO A 58 -15.65 -5.56 -8.95
CA PRO A 58 -14.41 -5.70 -9.73
C PRO A 58 -13.70 -4.37 -10.00
N PHE A 59 -14.42 -3.25 -9.97
CA PHE A 59 -13.88 -1.90 -10.17
C PHE A 59 -13.34 -1.28 -8.89
N LEU A 60 -13.64 -1.87 -7.73
CA LEU A 60 -13.18 -1.39 -6.43
C LEU A 60 -12.02 -2.22 -5.90
N ARG A 61 -12.09 -3.55 -6.02
CA ARG A 61 -11.04 -4.48 -5.61
C ARG A 61 -11.05 -5.74 -6.49
N LYS A 62 -9.86 -6.26 -6.76
CA LYS A 62 -9.67 -7.56 -7.41
C LYS A 62 -10.17 -8.72 -6.56
N SER A 63 -10.52 -9.82 -7.21
CA SER A 63 -10.89 -11.03 -6.50
C SER A 63 -9.70 -11.58 -5.69
N GLU A 64 -9.98 -12.27 -4.59
CA GLU A 64 -8.93 -12.85 -3.73
C GLU A 64 -8.00 -13.78 -4.50
N LYS A 65 -8.54 -14.53 -5.47
CA LYS A 65 -7.78 -15.43 -6.34
C LYS A 65 -6.79 -14.66 -7.19
N GLU A 66 -7.22 -13.55 -7.81
CA GLU A 66 -6.32 -12.70 -8.60
C GLU A 66 -5.23 -12.07 -7.72
N ILE A 67 -5.59 -11.57 -6.54
CA ILE A 67 -4.63 -11.01 -5.59
C ILE A 67 -3.60 -12.07 -5.19
N MET A 68 -4.04 -13.29 -4.84
CA MET A 68 -3.15 -14.38 -4.48
C MET A 68 -2.19 -14.76 -5.61
N VAL A 69 -2.66 -14.78 -6.86
CA VAL A 69 -1.81 -15.05 -8.03
C VAL A 69 -0.75 -13.96 -8.19
N LEU A 70 -1.12 -12.69 -8.02
CA LEU A 70 -0.18 -11.57 -8.13
C LEU A 70 0.88 -11.58 -7.01
N GLN A 71 0.46 -11.95 -5.79
CA GLN A 71 1.34 -11.97 -4.63
C GLN A 71 2.33 -13.15 -4.62
N THR A 72 2.01 -14.25 -5.32
CA THR A 72 2.88 -15.44 -5.39
C THR A 72 3.94 -15.36 -6.50
N VAL A 73 3.94 -14.30 -7.31
CA VAL A 73 4.97 -14.09 -8.34
C VAL A 73 6.35 -13.99 -7.70
N ALA A 74 7.29 -14.80 -8.21
CA ALA A 74 8.68 -14.78 -7.74
C ALA A 74 9.31 -13.40 -7.95
N PHE A 75 9.93 -12.87 -6.89
CA PHE A 75 10.52 -11.53 -6.89
C PHE A 75 11.88 -11.54 -6.22
N ASP A 76 12.89 -11.09 -6.97
CA ASP A 76 14.21 -10.81 -6.45
C ASP A 76 14.37 -9.30 -6.26
N GLY A 77 14.19 -8.84 -5.01
CA GLY A 77 14.27 -7.42 -4.66
C GLY A 77 15.66 -6.81 -4.76
N LYS A 78 16.71 -7.62 -4.95
CA LYS A 78 18.07 -7.10 -5.17
C LYS A 78 18.36 -6.86 -6.65
N LYS A 79 17.69 -7.61 -7.53
CA LYS A 79 17.91 -7.51 -8.98
C LYS A 79 16.90 -6.60 -9.66
N LYS A 80 15.65 -6.60 -9.22
CA LYS A 80 14.60 -5.79 -9.85
C LYS A 80 14.62 -4.35 -9.36
N CYS A 81 14.63 -3.41 -10.28
CA CYS A 81 14.68 -1.98 -10.02
C CYS A 81 13.83 -1.20 -11.03
N TRP A 82 13.57 0.06 -10.69
CA TRP A 82 12.99 1.06 -11.59
C TRP A 82 14.09 1.94 -12.14
N VAL A 83 14.01 2.23 -13.44
CA VAL A 83 14.93 3.14 -14.13
C VAL A 83 14.15 4.17 -14.95
N PRO A 84 14.66 5.40 -15.07
CA PRO A 84 14.01 6.44 -15.86
C PRO A 84 14.01 6.09 -17.35
N ASP A 85 12.91 6.41 -18.03
CA ASP A 85 12.72 6.22 -19.47
C ASP A 85 12.04 7.45 -20.07
N GLU A 86 12.49 7.87 -21.26
CA GLU A 86 11.98 9.08 -21.92
C GLU A 86 10.50 8.98 -22.32
N LYS A 87 9.97 7.78 -22.58
CA LYS A 87 8.60 7.58 -23.08
C LYS A 87 7.63 7.19 -21.99
N LYS A 88 8.04 6.29 -21.10
CA LYS A 88 7.20 5.71 -20.04
C LYS A 88 7.44 6.34 -18.66
N ALA A 89 8.28 7.38 -18.58
CA ALA A 89 8.82 8.00 -17.35
C ALA A 89 9.70 7.05 -16.52
N TYR A 90 9.17 5.88 -16.14
CA TYR A 90 9.89 4.83 -15.43
C TYR A 90 9.55 3.45 -15.99
N VAL A 91 10.54 2.57 -16.09
CA VAL A 91 10.37 1.18 -16.55
C VAL A 91 11.02 0.19 -15.60
N GLU A 92 10.48 -1.03 -15.58
CA GLU A 92 11.08 -2.16 -14.87
C GLU A 92 12.38 -2.58 -15.56
N ALA A 93 13.41 -2.82 -14.75
CA ALA A 93 14.68 -3.35 -15.23
C ALA A 93 15.32 -4.31 -14.22
N GLU A 94 16.16 -5.19 -14.72
CA GLU A 94 16.96 -6.13 -13.94
C GLU A 94 18.44 -5.71 -13.96
N ILE A 95 19.05 -5.61 -12.78
CA ILE A 95 20.46 -5.26 -12.62
C ILE A 95 21.32 -6.45 -13.06
N LYS A 96 22.17 -6.24 -14.08
CA LYS A 96 23.16 -7.23 -14.53
C LYS A 96 24.50 -7.02 -13.86
N GLU A 97 25.01 -5.80 -13.91
CA GLU A 97 26.34 -5.44 -13.40
C GLU A 97 26.29 -4.09 -12.68
N SER A 98 27.04 -3.99 -11.59
CA SER A 98 27.21 -2.76 -10.83
C SER A 98 28.70 -2.47 -10.73
N GLY A 99 29.15 -1.32 -11.24
CA GLY A 99 30.57 -0.98 -11.30
C GLY A 99 30.83 0.51 -11.43
N ALA A 100 31.79 1.03 -10.66
CA ALA A 100 32.32 2.40 -10.76
C ALA A 100 31.24 3.52 -10.77
N GLY A 101 30.21 3.41 -9.92
CA GLY A 101 29.14 4.42 -9.79
C GLY A 101 28.10 4.41 -10.93
N LYS A 102 28.16 3.40 -11.80
CA LYS A 102 27.17 3.15 -12.85
C LYS A 102 26.62 1.74 -12.73
N VAL A 103 25.36 1.58 -13.10
CA VAL A 103 24.66 0.29 -13.07
C VAL A 103 24.18 -0.02 -14.48
N THR A 104 24.55 -1.20 -14.97
CA THR A 104 24.07 -1.73 -16.24
C THR A 104 22.84 -2.58 -15.95
N VAL A 105 21.71 -2.14 -16.48
CA VAL A 105 20.41 -2.80 -16.30
C VAL A 105 19.86 -3.28 -17.63
N GLU A 106 19.10 -4.35 -17.60
CA GLU A 106 18.30 -4.83 -18.72
C GLU A 106 16.83 -4.52 -18.47
N THR A 107 16.26 -3.67 -19.31
CA THR A 107 14.83 -3.34 -19.28
C THR A 107 13.98 -4.54 -19.73
N VAL A 108 12.71 -4.58 -19.32
CA VAL A 108 11.74 -5.61 -19.78
C VAL A 108 11.60 -5.64 -21.31
N ASP A 109 11.86 -4.52 -21.98
CA ASP A 109 11.85 -4.42 -23.45
C ASP A 109 13.11 -5.05 -24.11
N GLY A 110 13.97 -5.72 -23.32
CA GLY A 110 15.20 -6.40 -23.78
C GLY A 110 16.37 -5.45 -24.09
N LYS A 111 16.23 -4.15 -23.79
CA LYS A 111 17.30 -3.17 -23.99
C LYS A 111 18.19 -3.11 -22.77
N THR A 112 19.50 -3.23 -22.99
CA THR A 112 20.50 -3.00 -21.96
C THR A 112 20.90 -1.53 -21.95
N ILE A 113 20.73 -0.86 -20.82
CA ILE A 113 21.08 0.55 -20.63
C ILE A 113 22.02 0.69 -19.43
N THR A 114 22.92 1.67 -19.50
CA THR A 114 23.79 2.02 -18.37
C THR A 114 23.31 3.33 -17.78
N VAL A 115 22.86 3.28 -16.52
CA VAL A 115 22.36 4.43 -15.77
C VAL A 115 23.27 4.72 -14.59
N LYS A 116 23.17 5.92 -14.01
CA LYS A 116 23.87 6.23 -12.76
C LYS A 116 23.21 5.47 -11.62
N GLU A 117 24.00 5.12 -10.61
CA GLU A 117 23.48 4.43 -9.42
C GLU A 117 22.39 5.23 -8.70
N ASP A 118 22.50 6.56 -8.66
CA ASP A 118 21.53 7.47 -8.02
C ASP A 118 20.16 7.50 -8.73
N ASP A 119 20.12 7.19 -10.03
CA ASP A 119 18.90 7.21 -10.83
C ASP A 119 18.11 5.89 -10.71
N VAL A 120 18.71 4.85 -10.10
CA VAL A 120 18.10 3.53 -9.91
C VAL A 120 17.23 3.56 -8.65
N GLN A 121 15.92 3.32 -8.80
CA GLN A 121 15.01 3.26 -7.66
C GLN A 121 14.66 1.81 -7.31
N GLN A 122 14.58 1.51 -6.01
CA GLN A 122 14.23 0.16 -5.53
C GLN A 122 12.79 -0.21 -5.85
N MET A 123 12.56 -1.47 -6.24
CA MET A 123 11.22 -1.96 -6.54
C MET A 123 10.57 -2.59 -5.31
N ASN A 124 9.27 -2.34 -5.12
CA ASN A 124 8.50 -3.02 -4.08
C ASN A 124 8.20 -4.48 -4.47
N PRO A 125 8.15 -5.41 -3.50
CA PRO A 125 7.71 -6.78 -3.75
C PRO A 125 6.28 -6.85 -4.34
N PRO A 126 5.92 -7.90 -5.09
CA PRO A 126 4.60 -8.10 -5.68
C PRO A 126 3.46 -8.12 -4.65
N LYS A 127 3.78 -8.38 -3.38
CA LYS A 127 2.83 -8.22 -2.26
C LYS A 127 2.19 -6.84 -2.21
N PHE A 128 2.93 -5.81 -2.61
CA PHE A 128 2.50 -4.41 -2.62
C PHE A 128 1.93 -3.98 -3.97
N ASP A 129 1.75 -4.91 -4.90
CA ASP A 129 1.16 -4.59 -6.19
C ASP A 129 -0.30 -4.18 -6.04
N MET A 130 -0.69 -3.11 -6.74
CA MET A 130 -2.03 -2.52 -6.71
C MET A 130 -2.56 -2.23 -5.29
N ILE A 131 -1.68 -1.85 -4.35
CA ILE A 131 -2.08 -1.54 -2.98
C ILE A 131 -3.11 -0.41 -2.92
N GLU A 132 -4.03 -0.52 -1.97
CA GLU A 132 -5.11 0.44 -1.78
C GLU A 132 -4.64 1.75 -1.13
N ASP A 133 -3.62 1.69 -0.28
CA ASP A 133 -3.00 2.83 0.36
C ASP A 133 -1.50 2.84 0.07
N MET A 134 -1.05 3.79 -0.75
CA MET A 134 0.36 3.91 -1.15
C MET A 134 1.26 4.30 0.02
N ALA A 135 0.72 4.86 1.11
CA ALA A 135 1.51 5.11 2.31
C ALA A 135 1.99 3.82 3.00
N MET A 136 1.44 2.65 2.61
CA MET A 136 1.87 1.34 3.10
C MET A 136 2.98 0.70 2.26
N LEU A 137 3.48 1.37 1.22
CA LEU A 137 4.63 0.89 0.43
C LEU A 137 5.92 0.89 1.26
N THR A 138 6.75 -0.13 1.10
CA THR A 138 8.08 -0.19 1.75
C THR A 138 9.01 0.88 1.17
N HIS A 139 9.03 0.99 -0.16
CA HIS A 139 9.80 1.97 -0.89
C HIS A 139 8.84 3.00 -1.49
N LEU A 140 8.69 4.14 -0.83
CA LEU A 140 7.87 5.25 -1.30
C LEU A 140 8.71 6.16 -2.22
N ASN A 141 8.93 5.70 -3.45
CA ASN A 141 9.61 6.45 -4.51
C ASN A 141 8.63 6.85 -5.62
N GLU A 142 9.03 7.80 -6.45
CA GLU A 142 8.18 8.33 -7.52
C GLU A 142 7.76 7.22 -8.50
N ALA A 143 8.68 6.32 -8.87
CA ALA A 143 8.40 5.22 -9.77
C ALA A 143 7.33 4.27 -9.20
N SER A 144 7.43 3.89 -7.92
CA SER A 144 6.46 2.97 -7.30
C SER A 144 5.07 3.58 -7.18
N VAL A 145 4.99 4.88 -6.86
CA VAL A 145 3.70 5.59 -6.80
C VAL A 145 3.06 5.64 -8.19
N LEU A 146 3.82 6.05 -9.21
CA LEU A 146 3.34 6.12 -10.59
C LEU A 146 2.87 4.75 -11.08
N GLN A 147 3.65 3.71 -10.83
CA GLN A 147 3.36 2.36 -11.31
C GLN A 147 2.17 1.73 -10.58
N ASN A 148 2.01 1.99 -9.28
CA ASN A 148 0.81 1.55 -8.56
C ASN A 148 -0.46 2.20 -9.13
N LEU A 149 -0.43 3.52 -9.35
CA LEU A 149 -1.54 4.24 -9.95
C LEU A 149 -1.85 3.75 -11.37
N TYR A 150 -0.82 3.55 -12.18
CA TYR A 150 -0.94 3.03 -13.55
C TYR A 150 -1.57 1.62 -13.57
N ARG A 151 -1.04 0.69 -12.76
CA ARG A 151 -1.55 -0.69 -12.68
C ARG A 151 -2.98 -0.76 -12.15
N ARG A 152 -3.35 0.11 -11.19
CA ARG A 152 -4.74 0.20 -10.72
C ARG A 152 -5.66 0.76 -11.80
N TYR A 153 -5.22 1.78 -12.52
CA TYR A 153 -5.98 2.42 -13.60
C TYR A 153 -6.28 1.48 -14.77
N ILE A 154 -5.29 0.70 -15.25
CA ILE A 154 -5.53 -0.28 -16.33
C ILE A 154 -6.50 -1.40 -15.92
N ASN A 155 -6.65 -1.63 -14.62
CA ASN A 155 -7.60 -2.55 -14.03
C ASN A 155 -8.94 -1.89 -13.65
N TRP A 156 -9.18 -0.65 -14.12
CA TRP A 156 -10.38 0.15 -13.86
C TRP A 156 -10.64 0.51 -12.40
N MET A 157 -9.62 0.42 -11.54
CA MET A 157 -9.67 0.91 -10.17
C MET A 157 -9.17 2.35 -10.12
N ILE A 158 -10.10 3.30 -10.18
CA ILE A 158 -9.77 4.74 -10.31
C ILE A 158 -9.40 5.43 -9.00
N TYR A 159 -9.75 4.83 -7.86
CA TYR A 159 -9.50 5.38 -6.54
C TYR A 159 -8.33 4.68 -5.86
N THR A 160 -7.43 5.47 -5.27
CA THR A 160 -6.29 4.97 -4.49
C THR A 160 -6.02 5.93 -3.34
N TYR A 161 -5.78 5.42 -2.13
CA TYR A 161 -5.35 6.25 -1.02
C TYR A 161 -3.85 6.53 -1.08
N SER A 162 -3.47 7.69 -0.57
CA SER A 162 -2.10 8.05 -0.27
C SER A 162 -2.08 8.69 1.12
N GLY A 163 -2.03 7.86 2.15
CA GLY A 163 -2.10 8.32 3.54
C GLY A 163 -3.46 8.97 3.85
N LEU A 164 -3.50 10.30 3.94
CA LEU A 164 -4.74 11.06 4.17
C LEU A 164 -5.45 11.45 2.88
N PHE A 165 -4.76 11.39 1.74
CA PHE A 165 -5.31 11.81 0.45
C PHE A 165 -6.05 10.67 -0.25
N CYS A 166 -7.08 11.03 -1.01
CA CYS A 166 -7.73 10.14 -1.96
C CYS A 166 -7.41 10.60 -3.38
N VAL A 167 -6.60 9.81 -4.07
CA VAL A 167 -6.22 10.05 -5.47
C VAL A 167 -7.29 9.44 -6.37
N THR A 168 -7.79 10.23 -7.31
CA THR A 168 -8.78 9.79 -8.30
C THR A 168 -8.25 10.07 -9.71
N ILE A 169 -8.31 9.06 -10.58
CA ILE A 169 -7.93 9.19 -12.00
C ILE A 169 -9.18 9.15 -12.86
N ASN A 170 -9.31 10.08 -13.82
CA ASN A 170 -10.46 10.14 -14.71
C ASN A 170 -10.55 8.86 -15.58
N PRO A 171 -11.63 8.06 -15.49
CA PRO A 171 -11.77 6.81 -16.25
C PRO A 171 -12.08 7.01 -17.75
N TYR A 172 -12.52 8.20 -18.17
CA TYR A 172 -13.06 8.46 -19.52
C TYR A 172 -14.15 7.46 -19.97
N LYS A 173 -14.76 6.75 -19.02
CA LYS A 173 -15.78 5.72 -19.21
C LYS A 173 -16.71 5.69 -18.01
N TRP A 174 -17.99 5.41 -18.26
CA TRP A 174 -18.97 5.18 -17.20
C TRP A 174 -18.69 3.87 -16.47
N LEU A 175 -18.52 3.96 -15.15
CA LEU A 175 -18.32 2.81 -14.25
C LEU A 175 -19.52 2.67 -13.30
N PRO A 176 -19.95 1.44 -12.97
CA PRO A 176 -21.11 1.20 -12.09
C PRO A 176 -20.83 1.44 -10.60
N VAL A 177 -19.84 2.28 -10.25
CA VAL A 177 -19.37 2.50 -8.86
C VAL A 177 -20.21 3.53 -8.08
N TYR A 178 -21.12 4.25 -8.76
CA TYR A 178 -21.97 5.29 -8.14
C TYR A 178 -23.42 4.85 -7.92
N LYS A 179 -23.71 3.54 -7.99
CA LYS A 179 -25.06 3.02 -7.75
C LYS A 179 -25.44 3.13 -6.26
N THR A 180 -26.75 3.13 -5.99
CA THR A 180 -27.31 3.20 -4.62
C THR A 180 -26.86 2.04 -3.72
N GLU A 181 -26.64 0.86 -4.31
CA GLU A 181 -26.07 -0.32 -3.63
C GLU A 181 -24.70 0.01 -3.03
N VAL A 182 -23.83 0.65 -3.80
CA VAL A 182 -22.48 1.05 -3.37
C VAL A 182 -22.56 2.09 -2.26
N VAL A 183 -23.44 3.09 -2.38
CA VAL A 183 -23.67 4.09 -1.31
C VAL A 183 -24.04 3.40 0.01
N SER A 184 -24.93 2.41 -0.07
CA SER A 184 -25.39 1.65 1.10
C SER A 184 -24.27 0.80 1.70
N ALA A 185 -23.44 0.19 0.84
CA ALA A 185 -22.30 -0.61 1.25
C ALA A 185 -21.17 0.20 1.90
N TYR A 186 -21.01 1.50 1.59
CA TYR A 186 -20.01 2.36 2.26
C TYR A 186 -20.51 2.98 3.57
N LYS A 187 -21.82 2.97 3.82
CA LYS A 187 -22.42 3.63 4.96
C LYS A 187 -21.91 3.05 6.27
N GLY A 188 -21.29 3.90 7.07
CA GLY A 188 -20.75 3.58 8.38
C GLY A 188 -19.59 2.58 8.42
N LYS A 189 -18.91 2.37 7.28
CA LYS A 189 -17.68 1.59 7.23
C LYS A 189 -16.47 2.48 7.44
N ARG A 190 -15.50 2.00 8.22
CA ARG A 190 -14.21 2.67 8.36
C ARG A 190 -13.41 2.58 7.05
N ARG A 191 -12.46 3.48 6.85
CA ARG A 191 -11.54 3.46 5.70
C ARG A 191 -10.82 2.12 5.50
N SER A 192 -10.51 1.42 6.60
CA SER A 192 -9.84 0.12 6.57
C SER A 192 -10.77 -1.07 6.30
N GLU A 193 -12.08 -0.83 6.18
CA GLU A 193 -13.13 -1.85 6.04
C GLU A 193 -13.84 -1.78 4.69
N ALA A 194 -13.49 -0.82 3.86
CA ALA A 194 -14.00 -0.67 2.51
C ALA A 194 -12.86 -0.27 1.57
N PRO A 195 -12.93 -0.66 0.28
CA PRO A 195 -11.91 -0.27 -0.70
C PRO A 195 -11.87 1.26 -0.90
N PRO A 196 -10.82 1.78 -1.56
CA PRO A 196 -10.72 3.21 -1.83
C PRO A 196 -11.91 3.75 -2.64
N HIS A 197 -12.57 4.77 -2.11
CA HIS A 197 -13.68 5.44 -2.80
C HIS A 197 -13.99 6.80 -2.19
N ILE A 198 -14.52 7.72 -2.99
CA ILE A 198 -14.95 9.05 -2.51
C ILE A 198 -16.04 8.96 -1.44
N PHE A 199 -16.91 7.95 -1.50
CA PHE A 199 -17.95 7.71 -0.48
C PHE A 199 -17.35 7.37 0.88
N SER A 200 -16.20 6.70 0.94
CA SER A 200 -15.52 6.46 2.21
C SER A 200 -15.05 7.79 2.83
N ILE A 201 -14.53 8.72 2.02
CA ILE A 201 -14.13 10.05 2.52
C ILE A 201 -15.35 10.84 3.01
N ALA A 202 -16.44 10.82 2.26
CA ALA A 202 -17.68 11.52 2.63
C ALA A 202 -18.33 10.94 3.89
N ASP A 203 -18.42 9.61 4.03
CA ASP A 203 -19.01 8.94 5.19
C ASP A 203 -18.17 9.16 6.46
N ASN A 204 -16.83 9.04 6.35
CA ASN A 204 -15.94 9.34 7.48
C ASN A 204 -16.06 10.81 7.92
N ALA A 205 -16.10 11.77 6.98
CA ALA A 205 -16.31 13.18 7.32
C ALA A 205 -17.67 13.41 7.99
N TYR A 206 -18.74 12.79 7.50
CA TYR A 206 -20.06 12.88 8.12
C TYR A 206 -20.07 12.29 9.55
N HIS A 207 -19.42 11.14 9.74
CA HIS A 207 -19.29 10.53 11.06
C HIS A 207 -18.44 11.34 12.04
N ASP A 208 -17.32 11.90 11.58
CA ASP A 208 -16.48 12.76 12.41
C ASP A 208 -17.19 14.06 12.80
N MET A 209 -18.00 14.63 11.89
CA MET A 209 -18.88 15.76 12.20
C MET A 209 -19.87 15.43 13.33
N LEU A 210 -20.54 14.28 13.27
CA LEU A 210 -21.51 13.88 14.31
C LEU A 210 -20.84 13.52 15.64
N ARG A 211 -19.67 12.88 15.59
CA ARG A 211 -18.94 12.41 16.77
C ARG A 211 -18.25 13.55 17.51
N ASN A 212 -17.49 14.36 16.77
CA ASN A 212 -16.66 15.43 17.34
C ASN A 212 -17.45 16.73 17.50
N ARG A 213 -18.60 16.86 16.81
CA ARG A 213 -19.41 18.09 16.76
C ARG A 213 -18.63 19.29 16.22
N GLU A 214 -17.74 19.01 15.26
CA GLU A 214 -16.89 19.99 14.60
C GLU A 214 -17.16 20.01 13.09
N ASN A 215 -17.08 21.20 12.50
CA ASN A 215 -17.26 21.38 11.06
C ASN A 215 -16.19 20.60 10.28
N GLN A 216 -16.60 19.93 9.21
CA GLN A 216 -15.69 19.20 8.32
C GLN A 216 -15.64 19.88 6.95
N SER A 217 -14.52 19.73 6.26
CA SER A 217 -14.32 20.26 4.91
C SER A 217 -13.65 19.21 4.03
N MET A 218 -14.09 19.11 2.77
CA MET A 218 -13.43 18.31 1.75
C MET A 218 -12.79 19.24 0.72
N LEU A 219 -11.46 19.14 0.57
CA LEU A 219 -10.72 19.89 -0.45
C LEU A 219 -10.50 18.98 -1.66
N ILE A 220 -10.98 19.42 -2.83
CA ILE A 220 -10.81 18.72 -4.11
C ILE A 220 -9.96 19.64 -4.99
N THR A 221 -8.81 19.14 -5.42
CA THR A 221 -7.79 19.87 -6.21
C THR A 221 -7.54 19.21 -7.54
#